data_AF-J4G904-F1
#
_entry.id   AF-J4G904-F1
#
_cell.length_a   1.000
_cell.length_b   1.000
_cell.length_c   1.000
_cell.angle_alpha   90.00
_cell.angle_beta   90.00
_cell.angle_gamma   90.00
#
_symmetry.space_group_name_H-M   'P 1'
#
loop_
_entity.id
_entity.type
_entity.pdbx_description
1 polymer ?
#
loop_
_entity_poly.entity_id
_entity_poly.type
_entity_poly.pdbx_seq_one_letter_code
_entity_poly.pdbx_strand_id
1 'polypeptide(L)'
;MATALAHTTAPLRPDRVRSLASSTGSDGLVSRTDRRELVYKRCPPVGHLLPPALCPMPPSTALPTFYWVIFGLYEPLLTSLGFIGAVFDPKTTHDQQAPWPVGGPPDAMPLATRVTILQLGHVAGLLGLLNFFVLSACRKYLFSQPALQEKIVGALLKPLLLGDFLHIGITLWALGDSRWDVASWGGILWITIVTGFSLMIPRITWHLGIGRYVDKRDGHLGKRA
;
A
#
# COMPACT_ATOMS: atom_id res chain seq x y z
N MET A 1 -36.16 -10.89 14.10
CA MET A 1 -36.90 -9.61 13.96
C MET A 1 -36.19 -8.78 12.91
N ALA A 2 -36.65 -8.87 11.66
CA ALA A 2 -36.08 -8.18 10.51
C ALA A 2 -37.06 -7.09 10.08
N THR A 3 -36.63 -5.84 10.15
CA THR A 3 -37.40 -4.69 9.64
C THR A 3 -36.89 -4.33 8.27
N ALA A 4 -37.78 -4.46 7.29
CA ALA A 4 -37.60 -4.10 5.90
C ALA A 4 -37.48 -2.58 5.71
N LEU A 5 -36.56 -2.16 4.84
CA LEU A 5 -36.60 -0.84 4.21
C LEU A 5 -36.58 -1.04 2.69
N ALA A 6 -37.75 -0.89 2.10
CA ALA A 6 -37.95 -0.75 0.67
C ALA A 6 -37.85 0.74 0.31
N HIS A 7 -36.99 1.10 -0.64
CA HIS A 7 -37.12 2.37 -1.36
C HIS A 7 -36.72 2.22 -2.83
N THR A 8 -37.77 2.16 -3.64
CA THR A 8 -38.00 2.90 -4.89
C THR A 8 -36.88 2.92 -5.94
N THR A 9 -37.02 2.01 -6.90
CA THR A 9 -36.43 2.03 -8.24
C THR A 9 -37.07 3.12 -9.11
N ALA A 10 -36.25 3.95 -9.76
CA ALA A 10 -36.67 4.82 -10.87
C ALA A 10 -35.93 4.38 -12.16
N PRO A 11 -36.62 4.27 -13.31
CA PRO A 11 -36.01 3.84 -14.57
C PRO A 11 -35.32 5.01 -15.28
N LEU A 12 -34.04 4.83 -15.65
CA LEU A 12 -33.33 5.75 -16.54
C LEU A 12 -33.58 5.38 -18.01
N ARG A 13 -34.05 6.37 -18.77
CA ARG A 13 -34.33 6.35 -20.20
C ARG A 13 -33.07 6.09 -21.05
N PRO A 14 -33.16 5.30 -22.14
CA PRO A 14 -32.17 5.31 -23.20
C PRO A 14 -32.43 6.48 -24.17
N ASP A 15 -31.47 6.72 -25.08
CA ASP A 15 -31.48 7.65 -26.22
C ASP A 15 -30.84 9.02 -26.02
N ARG A 16 -29.55 9.11 -26.38
CA ARG A 16 -29.12 10.10 -27.39
C ARG A 16 -27.82 9.67 -28.08
N VAL A 17 -27.98 9.01 -29.22
CA VAL A 17 -26.96 8.89 -30.26
C VAL A 17 -26.74 10.27 -30.86
N ARG A 18 -25.49 10.77 -30.87
CA ARG A 18 -25.06 11.80 -31.81
C ARG A 18 -23.63 11.54 -32.26
N SER A 19 -23.54 11.02 -33.47
CA SER A 19 -22.39 11.09 -34.36
C SER A 19 -21.97 12.54 -34.57
N LEU A 20 -20.68 12.83 -34.43
CA LEU A 20 -20.00 13.88 -35.20
C LEU A 20 -18.57 13.42 -35.48
N ALA A 21 -18.24 13.50 -36.76
CA ALA A 21 -17.03 13.01 -37.39
C ALA A 21 -15.86 13.98 -37.29
N SER A 22 -14.69 13.41 -37.58
CA SER A 22 -13.52 13.99 -38.26
C SER A 22 -12.94 15.32 -37.74
N SER A 23 -11.78 15.20 -37.10
CA SER A 23 -10.68 16.15 -37.25
C SER A 23 -9.38 15.38 -37.34
N THR A 24 -8.96 15.12 -38.58
CA THR A 24 -7.62 14.72 -38.97
C THR A 24 -6.60 15.77 -38.52
N GLY A 25 -5.66 15.38 -37.67
CA GLY A 25 -4.48 16.16 -37.32
C GLY A 25 -3.28 15.23 -37.24
N SER A 26 -2.59 15.06 -38.37
CA SER A 26 -1.25 14.49 -38.42
C SER A 26 -0.29 15.46 -37.74
N ASP A 27 0.17 15.12 -36.54
CA ASP A 27 1.34 15.75 -35.94
C ASP A 27 2.29 14.68 -35.42
N GLY A 28 3.43 14.59 -36.10
CA GLY A 28 4.72 14.22 -35.51
C GLY A 28 4.83 12.84 -34.90
N LEU A 29 5.19 11.85 -35.72
CA LEU A 29 6.01 10.72 -35.29
C LEU A 29 7.38 11.26 -34.82
N VAL A 30 7.43 11.82 -33.61
CA VAL A 30 8.69 12.03 -32.89
C VAL A 30 9.16 10.65 -32.47
N SER A 31 10.15 10.17 -33.23
CA SER A 31 10.81 8.89 -33.04
C SER A 31 11.19 8.68 -31.57
N ARG A 32 10.70 7.58 -31.01
CA ARG A 32 10.89 7.16 -29.60
C ARG A 32 12.37 7.06 -29.19
N THR A 33 13.26 6.99 -30.17
CA THR A 33 14.72 6.91 -30.04
C THR A 33 15.34 8.25 -29.60
N ASP A 34 14.74 9.37 -29.97
CA ASP A 34 15.29 10.72 -29.76
C ASP A 34 15.14 11.21 -28.31
N ARG A 35 14.11 10.70 -27.61
CA ARG A 35 13.86 11.06 -26.21
C ARG A 35 14.89 10.47 -25.23
N ARG A 36 15.66 9.45 -25.62
CA ARG A 36 16.77 8.92 -24.82
C ARG A 36 18.06 9.72 -25.00
N GLU A 37 18.33 10.26 -26.19
CA GLU A 37 19.52 11.10 -26.42
C GLU A 37 19.41 12.47 -25.76
N LEU A 38 18.22 13.06 -25.71
CA LEU A 38 18.00 14.35 -25.06
C LEU A 38 18.17 14.34 -23.54
N VAL A 39 17.99 13.17 -22.89
CA VAL A 39 18.26 13.01 -21.45
C VAL A 39 19.77 12.96 -21.17
N TYR A 40 20.59 12.52 -22.12
CA TYR A 40 22.04 12.45 -21.96
C TYR A 40 22.74 13.80 -22.17
N LYS A 41 22.12 14.73 -22.90
CA LYS A 41 22.70 16.05 -23.24
C LYS A 41 22.57 17.15 -22.18
N ARG A 42 22.00 16.89 -21.00
CA ARG A 42 21.77 17.92 -19.97
C ARG A 42 22.48 17.64 -18.64
N CYS A 43 23.71 17.15 -18.72
CA CYS A 43 24.64 17.40 -17.63
C CYS A 43 25.13 18.85 -17.77
N PRO A 44 24.94 19.76 -16.80
CA PRO A 44 25.54 21.08 -16.86
C PRO A 44 27.07 20.92 -16.96
N PRO A 45 27.79 21.84 -17.63
CA PRO A 45 29.24 21.84 -17.63
C PRO A 45 29.72 22.23 -16.23
N VAL A 46 29.69 21.27 -15.31
CA VAL A 46 30.44 21.34 -14.07
C VAL A 46 31.89 21.24 -14.51
N GLY A 47 32.65 22.30 -14.23
CA GLY A 47 34.06 22.41 -14.58
C GLY A 47 34.79 21.09 -14.30
N HIS A 48 35.61 20.70 -15.28
CA HIS A 48 36.57 19.60 -15.26
C HIS A 48 36.90 19.14 -13.84
N LEU A 49 36.32 18.01 -13.38
CA LEU A 49 36.96 17.08 -12.44
C LEU A 49 36.08 15.86 -12.04
N LEU A 50 34.80 15.77 -12.43
CA LEU A 50 33.99 14.58 -12.15
C LEU A 50 33.77 13.73 -13.42
N PRO A 51 34.15 12.44 -13.42
CA PRO A 51 33.86 11.55 -14.55
C PRO A 51 32.34 11.44 -14.76
N PRO A 52 31.86 11.36 -16.02
CA PRO A 52 30.43 11.34 -16.38
C PRO A 52 29.65 10.13 -15.80
N ALA A 53 30.33 9.18 -15.17
CA ALA A 53 29.74 7.99 -14.55
C ALA A 53 29.13 8.24 -13.16
N LEU A 54 29.28 9.43 -12.56
CA LEU A 54 28.91 9.66 -11.14
C LEU A 54 27.73 10.61 -10.92
N CYS A 55 27.01 11.06 -11.96
CA CYS A 55 25.75 11.78 -11.74
C CYS A 55 24.66 10.79 -11.32
N PRO A 56 24.13 10.84 -10.08
CA PRO A 56 23.04 9.97 -9.69
C PRO A 56 21.83 10.30 -10.56
N MET A 57 21.44 9.36 -11.42
CA MET A 57 20.23 9.50 -12.22
C MET A 57 19.05 9.72 -11.28
N PRO A 58 18.26 10.80 -11.46
CA PRO A 58 17.08 11.02 -10.62
C PRO A 58 16.17 9.78 -10.72
N PRO A 59 15.57 9.33 -9.61
CA PRO A 59 14.76 8.12 -9.62
C PRO A 59 13.65 8.25 -10.67
N SER A 60 13.48 7.25 -11.54
CA SER A 60 12.56 7.34 -12.67
C SER A 60 11.12 6.92 -12.35
N THR A 61 10.86 6.42 -11.14
CA THR A 61 9.56 5.88 -10.73
C THR A 61 9.23 6.23 -9.27
N ALA A 62 7.95 6.46 -9.00
CA ALA A 62 7.43 6.67 -7.64
C ALA A 62 7.33 5.36 -6.84
N LEU A 63 7.37 4.21 -7.53
CA LEU A 63 7.35 2.89 -6.92
C LEU A 63 8.56 2.04 -7.35
N PRO A 64 9.76 2.34 -6.82
CA PRO A 64 10.94 1.50 -6.97
C PRO A 64 10.69 0.04 -6.59
N THR A 65 11.48 -0.88 -7.15
CA THR A 65 11.36 -2.32 -6.90
C THR A 65 11.38 -2.67 -5.41
N PHE A 66 12.22 -2.02 -4.61
CA PHE A 66 12.27 -2.23 -3.16
C PHE A 66 10.89 -2.03 -2.49
N TYR A 67 10.25 -0.88 -2.72
CA TYR A 67 8.92 -0.59 -2.16
C TYR A 67 7.83 -1.48 -2.74
N TRP A 68 7.94 -1.86 -4.02
CA TRP A 68 6.99 -2.80 -4.61
C TRP A 68 7.10 -4.21 -4.00
N VAL A 69 8.30 -4.69 -3.68
CA VAL A 69 8.47 -5.98 -3.00
C VAL A 69 7.85 -5.93 -1.60
N ILE A 70 8.04 -4.84 -0.86
CA ILE A 70 7.49 -4.70 0.49
C ILE A 70 5.96 -4.60 0.44
N PHE A 71 5.40 -3.60 -0.23
CA PHE A 71 3.96 -3.32 -0.18
C PHE A 71 3.15 -4.16 -1.16
N GLY A 72 3.77 -4.60 -2.25
CA GLY A 72 3.12 -5.39 -3.29
C GLY A 72 3.28 -6.89 -3.10
N LEU A 73 4.28 -7.39 -2.38
CA LEU A 73 4.45 -8.84 -2.21
C LEU A 73 4.46 -9.27 -0.74
N TYR A 74 5.37 -8.72 0.05
CA TYR A 74 5.54 -9.08 1.47
C TYR A 74 4.27 -8.79 2.28
N GLU A 75 3.72 -7.58 2.18
CA GLU A 75 2.50 -7.19 2.89
C GLU A 75 1.28 -8.08 2.51
N PRO A 76 0.93 -8.26 1.22
CA PRO A 76 -0.19 -9.13 0.84
C PRO A 76 0.00 -10.59 1.27
N LEU A 77 1.23 -11.10 1.27
CA LEU A 77 1.52 -12.44 1.78
C LEU A 77 1.28 -12.52 3.29
N LEU A 78 1.79 -11.56 4.08
CA LEU A 78 1.56 -11.53 5.52
C LEU A 78 0.07 -11.49 5.88
N THR A 79 -0.70 -10.61 5.24
CA THR A 79 -2.13 -10.50 5.52
C THR A 79 -2.91 -11.73 5.04
N SER A 80 -2.48 -12.36 3.95
CA SER A 80 -3.08 -13.61 3.47
C SER A 80 -2.80 -14.76 4.44
N LEU A 81 -1.59 -14.84 5.00
CA LEU A 81 -1.25 -15.82 6.04
C LEU A 81 -2.07 -15.58 7.31
N GLY A 82 -2.27 -14.31 7.71
CA GLY A 82 -3.15 -13.96 8.82
C GLY A 82 -4.61 -14.37 8.59
N PHE A 83 -5.13 -14.13 7.39
CA PHE A 83 -6.47 -14.59 6.97
C PHE A 83 -6.59 -16.11 7.02
N ILE A 84 -5.64 -16.82 6.41
CA ILE A 84 -5.58 -18.28 6.39
C ILE A 84 -5.55 -18.82 7.83
N GLY A 85 -4.68 -18.28 8.69
CA GLY A 85 -4.60 -18.67 10.09
C GLY A 85 -5.92 -18.49 10.84
N ALA A 86 -6.58 -17.34 10.66
CA ALA A 86 -7.88 -17.06 11.29
C ALA A 86 -8.99 -17.99 10.81
N VAL A 87 -8.96 -18.42 9.55
CA VAL A 87 -9.97 -19.34 8.98
C VAL A 87 -9.74 -20.79 9.41
N PHE A 88 -8.49 -21.26 9.38
CA PHE A 88 -8.16 -22.65 9.72
C PHE A 88 -8.20 -22.92 11.22
N ASP A 89 -7.69 -21.98 12.03
CA ASP A 89 -7.70 -22.11 13.49
C ASP A 89 -8.01 -20.76 14.16
N PRO A 90 -9.30 -20.37 14.18
CA PRO A 90 -9.73 -19.13 14.83
C PRO A 90 -9.45 -19.16 16.34
N LYS A 91 -9.46 -20.34 16.98
CA LYS A 91 -9.23 -20.48 18.42
C LYS A 91 -7.80 -20.12 18.78
N THR A 92 -6.83 -20.76 18.16
CA THR A 92 -5.42 -20.43 18.40
C THR A 92 -5.11 -18.98 18.00
N THR A 93 -5.70 -18.50 16.90
CA THR A 93 -5.53 -17.10 16.47
C THR A 93 -6.00 -16.11 17.51
N HIS A 94 -7.14 -16.37 18.17
CA HIS A 94 -7.66 -15.59 19.28
C HIS A 94 -6.83 -15.71 20.55
N ASP A 95 -6.52 -16.94 20.95
CA ASP A 95 -5.86 -17.22 22.22
C ASP A 95 -4.43 -16.67 22.26
N GLN A 96 -3.81 -16.42 21.10
CA GLN A 96 -2.48 -15.82 20.99
C GLN A 96 -2.47 -14.29 20.80
N GLN A 97 -3.63 -13.61 20.80
CA GLN A 97 -3.71 -12.14 20.66
C GLN A 97 -3.23 -11.39 21.90
N ALA A 98 -3.35 -11.99 23.10
CA ALA A 98 -2.98 -11.38 24.36
C ALA A 98 -2.57 -12.43 25.39
N PRO A 99 -1.76 -12.07 26.40
CA PRO A 99 -1.47 -12.95 27.53
C PRO A 99 -2.74 -13.28 28.31
N TRP A 100 -2.87 -14.54 28.74
CA TRP A 100 -3.98 -14.97 29.59
C TRP A 100 -3.62 -14.86 31.07
N PRO A 101 -4.60 -14.54 31.94
CA PRO A 101 -4.41 -14.64 33.38
C PRO A 101 -4.22 -16.10 33.83
N VAL A 102 -3.92 -16.29 35.11
CA VAL A 102 -3.75 -17.61 35.73
C VAL A 102 -5.00 -18.46 35.47
N GLY A 103 -4.84 -19.56 34.72
CA GLY A 103 -5.94 -20.43 34.26
C GLY A 103 -5.99 -20.64 32.76
N GLY A 104 -5.33 -19.78 31.97
CA GLY A 104 -5.24 -19.94 30.51
C GLY A 104 -6.52 -19.58 29.75
N PRO A 105 -6.54 -19.76 28.41
CA PRO A 105 -7.72 -19.52 27.60
C PRO A 105 -8.83 -20.53 27.92
N PRO A 106 -10.11 -20.13 27.89
CA PRO A 106 -11.23 -21.06 27.96
C PRO A 106 -11.19 -22.10 26.83
N ASP A 107 -11.57 -23.35 27.11
CA ASP A 107 -11.62 -24.42 26.11
C ASP A 107 -12.56 -24.09 24.94
N ALA A 108 -13.76 -23.59 25.26
CA ALA A 108 -14.77 -23.25 24.28
C ALA A 108 -14.70 -21.76 23.88
N MET A 109 -14.58 -21.51 22.57
CA MET A 109 -14.66 -20.17 22.01
C MET A 109 -16.13 -19.74 21.81
N PRO A 110 -16.57 -18.60 22.40
CA PRO A 110 -17.89 -18.02 22.15
C PRO A 110 -18.13 -17.75 20.66
N LEU A 111 -19.37 -17.92 20.20
CA LEU A 111 -19.72 -17.75 18.79
C LEU A 111 -19.42 -16.33 18.28
N ALA A 112 -19.72 -15.30 19.09
CA ALA A 112 -19.45 -13.91 18.74
C ALA A 112 -17.96 -13.64 18.52
N THR A 113 -17.09 -14.18 19.39
CA THR A 113 -15.64 -14.10 19.26
C THR A 113 -15.17 -14.77 17.96
N ARG A 114 -15.70 -15.96 17.65
CA ARG A 114 -15.36 -16.69 16.43
C ARG A 114 -15.69 -15.90 15.17
N VAL A 115 -16.90 -15.34 15.11
CA VAL A 115 -17.32 -14.49 13.98
C VAL A 115 -16.41 -13.28 13.85
N THR A 116 -16.06 -12.64 14.97
CA THR A 116 -15.19 -11.46 15.00
C THR A 116 -13.78 -11.77 14.47
N ILE A 117 -13.18 -12.90 14.88
CA ILE A 117 -11.84 -13.31 14.42
C ILE A 117 -11.84 -13.65 12.93
N LEU A 118 -12.88 -14.33 12.44
CA LEU A 118 -13.03 -14.63 11.01
C LEU A 118 -13.20 -13.35 10.18
N GLN A 119 -14.01 -12.39 10.66
CA GLN A 119 -14.19 -11.10 10.02
C GLN A 119 -12.90 -10.27 10.02
N LEU A 120 -12.16 -10.27 11.12
CA LEU A 120 -10.86 -9.61 11.23
C LEU A 120 -9.87 -10.18 10.21
N GLY A 121 -9.74 -11.52 10.16
CA GLY A 121 -8.90 -12.19 9.17
C GLY A 121 -9.29 -11.83 7.75
N HIS A 122 -10.60 -11.85 7.44
CA HIS A 122 -11.11 -11.51 6.12
C HIS A 122 -10.75 -10.07 5.70
N VAL A 123 -10.97 -9.09 6.58
CA VAL A 123 -10.63 -7.68 6.30
C VAL A 123 -9.13 -7.51 6.09
N ALA A 124 -8.29 -8.16 6.91
CA ALA A 124 -6.85 -8.14 6.75
C ALA A 124 -6.42 -8.69 5.37
N GLY A 125 -6.90 -9.90 5.01
CA GLY A 125 -6.62 -10.52 3.72
C GLY A 125 -7.08 -9.66 2.53
N LEU A 126 -8.26 -9.04 2.63
CA LEU A 126 -8.80 -8.16 1.60
C LEU A 126 -7.92 -6.92 1.39
N LEU A 127 -7.45 -6.27 2.47
CA LEU A 127 -6.55 -5.12 2.38
C LEU A 127 -5.23 -5.48 1.68
N GLY A 128 -4.66 -6.65 1.98
CA GLY A 128 -3.48 -7.16 1.28
C GLY A 128 -3.71 -7.36 -0.21
N LEU A 129 -4.81 -8.01 -0.58
CA LEU A 129 -5.16 -8.20 -2.00
C LEU A 129 -5.35 -6.86 -2.72
N LEU A 130 -6.02 -5.90 -2.08
CA LEU A 130 -6.18 -4.56 -2.62
C LEU A 130 -4.81 -3.91 -2.88
N ASN A 131 -3.89 -4.00 -1.93
CA ASN A 131 -2.53 -3.48 -2.10
C ASN A 131 -1.80 -4.14 -3.25
N PHE A 132 -1.85 -5.48 -3.36
CA PHE A 132 -1.24 -6.20 -4.46
C PHE A 132 -1.77 -5.73 -5.83
N PHE A 133 -3.09 -5.68 -6.00
CA PHE A 133 -3.69 -5.34 -7.29
C PHE A 133 -3.47 -3.88 -7.67
N VAL A 134 -3.68 -2.95 -6.74
CA VAL A 134 -3.52 -1.51 -7.01
C VAL A 134 -2.06 -1.17 -7.31
N LEU A 135 -1.11 -1.69 -6.52
CA LEU A 135 0.32 -1.42 -6.75
C LEU A 135 0.85 -2.08 -8.01
N SER A 136 0.39 -3.30 -8.32
CA SER A 136 0.72 -3.98 -9.57
C SER A 136 0.19 -3.22 -10.78
N ALA A 137 -1.04 -2.71 -10.72
CA ALA A 137 -1.60 -1.85 -11.76
C ALA A 137 -0.81 -0.55 -11.91
N CYS A 138 -0.47 0.12 -10.81
CA CYS A 138 0.35 1.33 -10.82
C CYS A 138 1.73 1.08 -11.45
N ARG A 139 2.38 -0.05 -11.14
CA ARG A 139 3.68 -0.39 -11.70
C ARG A 139 3.60 -0.69 -13.19
N LYS A 140 2.56 -1.42 -13.63
CA LYS A 140 2.40 -1.85 -15.02
C LYS A 140 1.93 -0.74 -15.96
N TYR A 141 0.96 0.07 -15.52
CA TYR A 141 0.26 1.02 -16.40
C TYR A 141 0.68 2.48 -16.23
N LEU A 142 1.27 2.85 -15.08
CA LEU A 142 1.62 4.24 -14.78
C LEU A 142 3.13 4.51 -14.76
N PHE A 143 3.94 3.57 -15.26
CA PHE A 143 5.41 3.73 -15.29
C PHE A 143 5.87 4.97 -16.07
N SER A 144 5.12 5.37 -17.09
CA SER A 144 5.42 6.54 -17.94
C SER A 144 4.96 7.87 -17.33
N GLN A 145 4.17 7.82 -16.25
CA GLN A 145 3.56 8.98 -15.60
C GLN A 145 3.85 8.95 -14.09
N PRO A 146 5.12 9.17 -13.69
CA PRO A 146 5.55 8.98 -12.30
C PRO A 146 4.85 9.92 -11.31
N ALA A 147 4.47 11.14 -11.72
CA ALA A 147 3.67 12.05 -10.89
C ALA A 147 2.26 11.53 -10.60
N LEU A 148 1.62 10.88 -11.58
CA LEU A 148 0.30 10.24 -11.37
C LEU A 148 0.44 8.97 -10.54
N GLN A 149 1.48 8.18 -10.81
CA GLN A 149 1.83 7.00 -10.00
C GLN A 149 2.03 7.37 -8.53
N GLU A 150 2.78 8.45 -8.24
CA GLU A 150 2.98 8.95 -6.88
C GLU A 150 1.66 9.30 -6.18
N LYS A 151 0.75 9.99 -6.87
CA LYS A 151 -0.54 10.38 -6.29
C LYS A 151 -1.40 9.18 -5.91
N ILE A 152 -1.49 8.17 -6.78
CA ILE A 152 -2.31 6.98 -6.54
C ILE A 152 -1.68 6.10 -5.46
N VAL A 153 -0.38 5.83 -5.56
CA VAL A 153 0.34 5.08 -4.52
C VAL A 153 0.27 5.81 -3.18
N GLY A 154 0.39 7.14 -3.18
CA GLY A 154 0.26 7.95 -1.96
C GLY A 154 -1.15 7.95 -1.39
N ALA A 155 -2.19 7.95 -2.22
CA ALA A 155 -3.58 7.81 -1.78
C ALA A 155 -3.85 6.45 -1.13
N LEU A 156 -3.16 5.40 -1.58
CA LEU A 156 -3.22 4.07 -1.00
C LEU A 156 -2.43 3.98 0.31
N LEU A 157 -1.16 4.42 0.32
CA LEU A 157 -0.24 4.23 1.46
C LEU A 157 -0.56 5.14 2.66
N LYS A 158 -1.15 6.32 2.47
CA LYS A 158 -1.53 7.23 3.57
C LYS A 158 -2.49 6.58 4.60
N PRO A 159 -3.67 6.05 4.20
CA PRO A 159 -4.58 5.42 5.15
C PRO A 159 -3.97 4.16 5.77
N LEU A 160 -3.12 3.44 5.03
CA LEU A 160 -2.41 2.28 5.58
C LEU A 160 -1.38 2.68 6.65
N LEU A 161 -0.61 3.75 6.43
CA LEU A 161 0.31 4.28 7.45
C LEU A 161 -0.45 4.73 8.70
N LEU A 162 -1.59 5.40 8.52
CA LEU A 162 -2.47 5.73 9.65
C LEU A 162 -2.95 4.46 10.35
N GLY A 163 -3.32 3.44 9.57
CA GLY A 163 -3.66 2.11 10.05
C GLY A 163 -2.56 1.48 10.89
N ASP A 164 -1.30 1.55 10.48
CA ASP A 164 -0.17 1.00 11.23
C ASP A 164 -0.03 1.66 12.61
N PHE A 165 -0.11 3.00 12.69
CA PHE A 165 -0.07 3.73 13.97
C PHE A 165 -1.25 3.37 14.87
N LEU A 166 -2.46 3.34 14.31
CA LEU A 166 -3.66 2.97 15.06
C LEU A 166 -3.61 1.52 15.52
N HIS A 167 -3.12 0.61 14.68
CA HIS A 167 -3.02 -0.81 14.96
C HIS A 167 -2.07 -1.08 16.13
N ILE A 168 -0.85 -0.52 16.09
CA ILE A 168 0.12 -0.67 17.19
C ILE A 168 -0.38 0.07 18.44
N GLY A 169 -0.84 1.32 18.29
CA GLY A 169 -1.28 2.15 19.41
C GLY A 169 -2.47 1.53 20.17
N ILE A 170 -3.50 1.10 19.44
CA ILE A 170 -4.70 0.47 20.04
C ILE A 170 -4.33 -0.89 20.64
N THR A 171 -3.47 -1.69 19.99
CA THR A 171 -3.03 -2.98 20.53
C THR A 171 -2.32 -2.80 21.87
N LEU A 172 -1.33 -1.91 21.94
CA LEU A 172 -0.60 -1.64 23.19
C LEU A 172 -1.48 -0.99 24.26
N TRP A 173 -2.45 -0.16 23.87
CA TRP A 173 -3.43 0.40 24.80
C TRP A 173 -4.36 -0.69 25.36
N ALA A 174 -4.89 -1.57 24.51
CA ALA A 174 -5.78 -2.65 24.90
C ALA A 174 -5.10 -3.70 25.80
N LEU A 175 -3.78 -3.88 25.64
CA LEU A 175 -2.98 -4.77 26.50
C LEU A 175 -2.85 -4.27 27.95
N GLY A 176 -3.10 -2.98 28.22
CA GLY A 176 -2.97 -2.41 29.56
C GLY A 176 -1.56 -2.58 30.11
N ASP A 177 -1.43 -3.09 31.34
CA ASP A 177 -0.13 -3.28 32.01
C ASP A 177 0.74 -4.36 31.34
N SER A 178 0.12 -5.34 30.67
CA SER A 178 0.82 -6.44 29.96
C SER A 178 1.59 -5.98 28.72
N ARG A 179 1.44 -4.71 28.29
CA ARG A 179 2.17 -4.15 27.14
C ARG A 179 3.68 -4.03 27.38
N TRP A 180 4.12 -4.12 28.63
CA TRP A 180 5.54 -4.08 28.98
C TRP A 180 6.11 -5.46 29.34
N ASP A 181 5.26 -6.45 29.56
CA ASP A 181 5.66 -7.85 29.78
C ASP A 181 5.85 -8.58 28.45
N VAL A 182 6.87 -8.17 27.72
CA VAL A 182 7.18 -8.65 26.37
C VAL A 182 7.48 -10.17 26.35
N ALA A 183 7.93 -10.73 27.47
CA ALA A 183 8.23 -12.16 27.60
C ALA A 183 6.96 -13.03 27.64
N SER A 184 5.83 -12.47 28.09
CA SER A 184 4.56 -13.20 28.20
C SER A 184 3.69 -13.13 26.93
N TRP A 185 4.14 -12.42 25.90
CA TRP A 185 3.36 -12.21 24.68
C TRP A 185 3.17 -13.50 23.88
N GLY A 186 1.95 -13.70 23.39
CA GLY A 186 1.61 -14.79 22.48
C GLY A 186 2.28 -14.63 21.11
N GLY A 187 2.37 -15.73 20.36
CA GLY A 187 3.01 -15.75 19.04
C GLY A 187 2.38 -14.76 18.05
N ILE A 188 1.04 -14.72 17.99
CA ILE A 188 0.32 -13.77 17.13
C ILE A 188 0.55 -12.33 17.56
N LEU A 189 0.52 -12.03 18.87
CA LEU A 189 0.82 -10.68 19.37
C LEU A 189 2.24 -10.22 18.97
N TRP A 190 3.23 -11.08 19.14
CA TRP A 190 4.60 -10.83 18.69
C TRP A 190 4.68 -10.52 17.19
N ILE A 191 4.06 -11.38 16.37
CA ILE A 191 4.02 -11.19 14.91
C ILE A 191 3.33 -9.88 14.57
N THR A 192 2.19 -9.56 15.19
CA THR A 192 1.45 -8.31 14.99
C THR A 192 2.33 -7.08 15.22
N ILE A 193 3.04 -7.04 16.35
CA ILE A 193 3.90 -5.89 16.68
C ILE A 193 5.10 -5.80 15.72
N VAL A 194 5.81 -6.90 15.50
CA VAL A 194 7.00 -6.92 14.63
C VAL A 194 6.64 -6.59 13.19
N THR A 195 5.56 -7.17 12.65
CA THR A 195 5.11 -6.90 11.28
C THR A 195 4.51 -5.51 11.14
N GLY A 196 3.84 -4.99 12.17
CA GLY A 196 3.40 -3.60 12.23
C GLY A 196 4.57 -2.64 12.04
N PHE A 197 5.66 -2.82 12.80
CA PHE A 197 6.86 -1.99 12.63
C PHE A 197 7.56 -2.23 11.28
N SER A 198 7.64 -3.48 10.81
CA SER A 198 8.31 -3.82 9.55
C SER A 198 7.63 -3.23 8.32
N LEU A 199 6.32 -2.96 8.38
CA LEU A 199 5.57 -2.26 7.33
C LEU A 199 5.53 -0.74 7.55
N MET A 200 5.39 -0.29 8.80
CA MET A 200 5.33 1.14 9.14
C MET A 200 6.60 1.89 8.73
N ILE A 201 7.79 1.33 9.01
CA ILE A 201 9.07 1.99 8.70
C ILE A 201 9.21 2.26 7.20
N PRO A 202 9.07 1.26 6.30
CA PRO A 202 9.04 1.50 4.86
C PRO A 202 7.97 2.49 4.40
N ARG A 203 6.78 2.52 5.02
CA ARG A 203 5.75 3.50 4.66
C ARG A 203 6.20 4.92 5.00
N ILE A 204 6.78 5.13 6.19
CA ILE A 204 7.34 6.41 6.58
C ILE A 204 8.44 6.83 5.62
N THR A 205 9.40 5.95 5.31
CA THR A 205 10.50 6.27 4.37
C THR A 205 9.98 6.58 2.96
N TRP A 206 8.94 5.88 2.50
CA TRP A 206 8.26 6.18 1.24
C TRP A 206 7.62 7.57 1.29
N HIS A 207 6.89 7.92 2.36
CA HIS A 207 6.27 9.25 2.48
C HIS A 207 7.30 10.39 2.58
N LEU A 208 8.45 10.13 3.20
CA LEU A 208 9.59 11.06 3.22
C LEU A 208 10.30 11.20 1.86
N GLY A 209 9.95 10.37 0.86
CA GLY A 209 10.52 10.45 -0.49
C GLY A 209 11.92 9.85 -0.61
N ILE A 210 12.31 8.98 0.32
CA ILE A 210 13.61 8.32 0.34
C ILE A 210 13.66 7.26 -0.77
N GLY A 211 14.67 7.33 -1.64
CA GLY A 211 14.93 6.29 -2.64
C GLY A 211 13.89 6.16 -3.77
N ARG A 212 13.00 7.13 -3.96
CA ARG A 212 11.97 7.14 -5.03
C ARG A 212 11.83 8.51 -5.70
N TYR A 213 11.10 8.55 -6.82
CA TYR A 213 10.72 9.81 -7.48
C TYR A 213 9.74 10.60 -6.60
N VAL A 214 9.93 11.92 -6.53
CA VAL A 214 9.02 12.87 -5.86
C VAL A 214 8.78 14.04 -6.80
N ASP A 215 7.54 14.24 -7.27
CA ASP A 215 7.19 15.27 -8.27
C ASP A 215 7.63 16.68 -7.84
N LYS A 216 7.42 17.04 -6.56
CA LYS A 216 7.85 18.34 -6.01
C LYS A 216 9.36 18.56 -6.12
N ARG A 217 10.16 17.50 -5.91
CA ARG A 217 11.64 17.56 -5.92
C ARG A 217 12.21 17.40 -7.33
N ASP A 218 11.70 16.42 -8.08
CA ASP A 218 12.31 15.92 -9.31
C ASP A 218 11.60 16.42 -10.58
N GLY A 219 10.33 16.87 -10.48
CA GLY A 219 9.53 17.31 -11.63
C GLY A 219 9.93 18.67 -12.21
N HIS A 220 10.67 19.50 -11.47
CA HIS A 220 11.03 20.86 -11.86
C HIS A 220 12.32 20.95 -12.71
N LEU A 221 13.08 19.86 -12.85
CA LEU A 221 14.29 19.83 -13.66
C LEU A 221 14.02 20.08 -15.16
N GLY A 222 12.76 19.94 -15.61
CA GLY A 222 12.35 20.23 -16.98
C GLY A 222 11.83 21.65 -17.25
N LYS A 223 11.53 22.46 -16.23
CA LYS A 223 10.84 23.76 -16.39
C LYS A 223 11.73 25.01 -16.28
N ARG A 224 13.01 24.87 -15.98
CA ARG A 224 13.98 25.98 -15.89
C ARG A 224 14.93 26.07 -17.10
N ALA A 225 14.48 25.65 -18.28
CA ALA A 225 15.21 25.79 -19.53
C ALA A 225 14.46 26.77 -20.44
#